data_AF-A0A524C881-F1
#
_entry.id   AF-A0A524C881-F1
#
_cell.length_a   1.000
_cell.length_b   1.000
_cell.length_c   1.000
_cell.angle_alpha   90.00
_cell.angle_beta   90.00
_cell.angle_gamma   90.00
#
_symmetry.space_group_name_H-M   'P 1'
#
loop_
_entity.id
_entity.type
_entity.pdbx_description
1 polymer ?
#
loop_
_entity_poly.entity_id
_entity_poly.type
_entity_poly.pdbx_seq_one_letter_code
_entity_poly.pdbx_strand_id
1 'polypeptide(L)'
;MLDWIRRKIRRLLGREVRSQKRKAKSKVRRKVRQEATSQARKAIQQKHAKAISGKMFKSFEAFKKSWEKNASDPIQSVYHFLIGAYNYLQDKQLGEEMLTLVLSTKHNKKDKSSASGFRLGPSNKRLIGELMKDENIIKSYLGGTYEKDYEDFNEKKPVMQYLYTREDEAQKDKYLSIFIQSGGKDLPTPVSLGKNNEGQWKVVEFSSVSTGCRKPMSEEGNF
;
A
#
# COMPACT_ATOMS: atom_id res chain seq x y z
N MET A 1 -49.57 -46.03 16.89
CA MET A 1 -48.08 -45.96 16.98
C MET A 1 -47.44 -45.20 15.82
N LEU A 2 -47.80 -45.49 14.55
CA LEU A 2 -47.25 -44.83 13.35
C LEU A 2 -47.46 -43.30 13.29
N ASP A 3 -48.59 -42.80 13.78
CA ASP A 3 -48.90 -41.37 13.79
C ASP A 3 -47.97 -40.55 14.69
N TRP A 4 -47.55 -41.13 15.81
CA TRP A 4 -46.60 -40.49 16.72
C TRP A 4 -45.21 -40.38 16.07
N ILE A 5 -44.78 -41.42 15.35
CA ILE A 5 -43.51 -41.44 14.59
C ILE A 5 -43.56 -40.39 13.47
N ARG A 6 -44.63 -40.33 12.67
CA ARG A 6 -44.81 -39.30 11.62
C ARG A 6 -44.79 -37.88 12.19
N ARG A 7 -45.45 -37.64 13.33
CA ARG A 7 -45.42 -36.34 14.03
C ARG A 7 -44.04 -36.00 14.59
N LYS A 8 -43.25 -36.98 15.02
CA LYS A 8 -41.88 -36.78 15.52
C LYS A 8 -40.91 -36.45 14.38
N ILE A 9 -40.96 -37.19 13.27
CA ILE A 9 -40.17 -36.93 12.07
C ILE A 9 -40.46 -35.55 11.49
N ARG A 10 -41.75 -35.17 11.34
CA ARG A 10 -42.14 -33.83 10.85
C ARG A 10 -41.61 -32.71 11.74
N ARG A 11 -41.60 -32.92 13.07
CA ARG A 11 -41.03 -31.96 14.03
C ARG A 11 -39.51 -31.82 13.90
N LEU A 12 -38.79 -32.93 13.73
CA LEU A 12 -37.33 -32.93 13.55
C LEU A 12 -36.91 -32.27 12.23
N LEU A 13 -37.54 -32.65 11.11
CA LEU A 13 -37.32 -32.02 9.81
C LEU A 13 -37.64 -30.52 9.85
N GLY A 14 -38.75 -30.13 10.48
CA GLY A 14 -39.10 -28.73 10.65
C GLY A 14 -38.11 -27.94 11.52
N ARG A 15 -37.45 -28.58 12.50
CA ARG A 15 -36.37 -27.95 13.29
C ARG A 15 -35.10 -27.76 12.45
N GLU A 16 -34.72 -28.77 11.67
CA GLU A 16 -33.52 -28.72 10.82
C GLU A 16 -33.66 -27.66 9.70
N VAL A 17 -34.79 -27.63 8.99
CA VAL A 17 -35.06 -26.62 7.96
C VAL A 17 -35.02 -25.20 8.55
N ARG A 18 -35.58 -25.00 9.76
CA ARG A 18 -35.52 -23.70 10.46
C ARG A 18 -34.09 -23.34 10.88
N SER A 19 -33.30 -24.31 11.32
CA SER A 19 -31.87 -24.13 11.64
C SER A 19 -31.09 -23.69 10.42
N GLN A 20 -31.25 -24.37 9.28
CA GLN A 20 -30.59 -24.04 8.02
C GLN A 20 -30.99 -22.66 7.49
N LYS A 21 -32.29 -22.32 7.49
CA LYS A 21 -32.76 -20.97 7.12
C LYS A 21 -32.18 -19.87 8.02
N ARG A 22 -32.09 -20.10 9.33
CA ARG A 22 -31.47 -19.16 10.28
C ARG A 22 -29.98 -18.98 9.99
N LYS A 23 -29.23 -20.06 9.76
CA LYS A 23 -27.81 -20.02 9.39
C LYS A 23 -27.59 -19.25 8.08
N ALA A 24 -28.38 -19.52 7.04
CA ALA A 24 -28.31 -18.80 5.77
C ALA A 24 -28.61 -17.30 5.93
N LYS A 25 -29.70 -16.94 6.62
CA LYS A 25 -30.06 -15.54 6.89
C LYS A 25 -28.99 -14.82 7.73
N SER A 26 -28.38 -15.50 8.69
CA SER A 26 -27.27 -14.97 9.49
C SER A 26 -26.02 -14.71 8.63
N LYS A 27 -25.63 -15.65 7.75
CA LYS A 27 -24.51 -15.48 6.81
C LYS A 27 -24.73 -14.28 5.89
N VAL A 28 -25.91 -14.16 5.28
CA VAL A 28 -26.25 -13.03 4.39
C VAL A 28 -26.18 -11.71 5.16
N ARG A 29 -26.78 -11.63 6.36
CA ARG A 29 -26.72 -10.42 7.20
C ARG A 29 -25.29 -10.03 7.56
N ARG A 30 -24.43 -11.00 7.87
CA ARG A 30 -23.01 -10.74 8.19
C ARG A 30 -22.27 -10.19 6.96
N LYS A 31 -22.47 -10.78 5.78
CA LYS A 31 -21.87 -10.32 4.52
C LYS A 31 -22.28 -8.88 4.20
N VAL A 32 -23.59 -8.59 4.20
CA VAL A 32 -24.12 -7.23 3.95
C VAL A 32 -23.59 -6.21 4.96
N ARG A 33 -23.52 -6.58 6.26
CA ARG A 33 -22.97 -5.68 7.29
C ARG A 33 -21.47 -5.43 7.08
N GLN A 34 -20.70 -6.43 6.69
CA GLN A 34 -19.28 -6.29 6.40
C GLN A 34 -19.05 -5.40 5.18
N GLU A 35 -19.81 -5.58 4.11
CA GLU A 35 -19.77 -4.75 2.91
C GLU A 35 -20.13 -3.29 3.23
N ALA A 36 -21.25 -3.06 3.93
CA ALA A 36 -21.67 -1.71 4.31
C ALA A 36 -20.66 -1.01 5.24
N THR A 37 -20.07 -1.74 6.19
CA THR A 37 -19.04 -1.18 7.08
C THR A 37 -17.76 -0.85 6.31
N SER A 38 -17.37 -1.70 5.35
CA SER A 38 -16.22 -1.46 4.47
C SER A 38 -16.44 -0.23 3.58
N GLN A 39 -17.61 -0.12 2.95
CA GLN A 39 -18.00 1.04 2.14
C GLN A 39 -18.01 2.33 2.96
N ALA A 40 -18.61 2.32 4.15
CA ALA A 40 -18.62 3.48 5.05
C ALA A 40 -17.21 3.90 5.47
N ARG A 41 -16.33 2.94 5.78
CA ARG A 41 -14.92 3.23 6.10
C ARG A 41 -14.18 3.83 4.90
N LYS A 42 -14.33 3.25 3.70
CA LYS A 42 -13.75 3.78 2.46
C LYS A 42 -14.21 5.22 2.22
N ALA A 43 -15.50 5.51 2.37
CA ALA A 43 -16.04 6.86 2.19
C ALA A 43 -15.45 7.88 3.18
N ILE A 44 -15.30 7.51 4.47
CA ILE A 44 -14.67 8.36 5.48
C ILE A 44 -13.19 8.59 5.16
N GLN A 45 -12.46 7.53 4.81
CA GLN A 45 -11.04 7.64 4.44
C GLN A 45 -10.85 8.53 3.22
N GLN A 46 -11.66 8.36 2.16
CA GLN A 46 -11.61 9.19 0.95
C GLN A 46 -11.90 10.66 1.26
N LYS A 47 -12.85 10.95 2.16
CA LYS A 47 -13.18 12.33 2.54
C LYS A 47 -12.00 13.09 3.17
N HIS A 48 -11.08 12.37 3.82
CA HIS A 48 -9.91 12.96 4.48
C HIS A 48 -8.60 12.71 3.74
N ALA A 49 -8.64 12.00 2.61
CA ALA A 49 -7.46 11.71 1.82
C ALA A 49 -6.93 12.99 1.19
N LYS A 50 -5.67 13.29 1.47
CA LYS A 50 -4.90 14.31 0.78
C LYS A 50 -4.12 13.64 -0.34
N ALA A 51 -3.93 14.36 -1.43
CA ALA A 51 -3.22 13.87 -2.60
C ALA A 51 -2.01 14.75 -2.88
N ILE A 52 -0.90 14.11 -3.25
CA ILE A 52 0.25 14.76 -3.85
C ILE A 52 0.43 14.19 -5.25
N SER A 53 0.74 15.07 -6.21
CA SER A 53 1.00 14.67 -7.59
C SER A 53 2.25 15.37 -8.09
N GLY A 54 2.92 14.75 -9.04
CA GLY A 54 4.12 15.30 -9.64
C GLY A 54 4.37 14.67 -11.00
N LYS A 55 5.63 14.67 -11.40
CA LYS A 55 6.09 14.05 -12.65
C LYS A 55 6.94 12.82 -12.35
N MET A 56 6.95 11.87 -13.28
CA MET A 56 7.95 10.80 -13.29
C MET A 56 9.31 11.36 -13.71
N PHE A 57 10.38 10.91 -13.07
CA PHE A 57 11.75 11.28 -13.43
C PHE A 57 12.37 10.17 -14.26
N LYS A 58 13.02 10.53 -15.37
CA LYS A 58 13.73 9.58 -16.26
C LYS A 58 15.26 9.69 -16.16
N SER A 59 15.76 10.56 -15.28
CA SER A 59 17.19 10.68 -14.99
C SER A 59 17.42 10.88 -13.50
N PHE A 60 18.55 10.37 -13.01
CA PHE A 60 18.93 10.47 -11.61
C PHE A 60 19.13 11.93 -11.18
N GLU A 61 19.76 12.76 -12.01
CA GLU A 61 20.03 14.17 -11.70
C GLU A 61 18.74 14.98 -11.50
N ALA A 62 17.75 14.80 -12.38
CA ALA A 62 16.47 15.48 -12.26
C ALA A 62 15.69 15.02 -11.02
N PHE A 63 15.75 13.71 -10.73
CA PHE A 63 15.18 13.14 -9.50
C PHE A 63 15.86 13.71 -8.26
N LYS A 64 17.20 13.68 -8.21
CA LYS A 64 18.00 14.16 -7.09
C LYS A 64 17.71 15.62 -6.79
N LYS A 65 17.73 16.49 -7.81
CA LYS A 65 17.42 17.92 -7.66
C LYS A 65 16.01 18.14 -7.11
N SER A 66 15.04 17.36 -7.57
CA SER A 66 13.67 17.42 -7.06
C SER A 66 13.59 16.96 -5.60
N TRP A 67 14.23 15.84 -5.28
CA TRP A 67 14.21 15.30 -3.93
C TRP A 67 14.90 16.25 -2.95
N GLU A 68 16.11 16.75 -3.25
CA GLU A 68 16.86 17.68 -2.39
C GLU A 68 16.06 18.96 -2.08
N LYS A 69 15.37 19.51 -3.09
CA LYS A 69 14.49 20.68 -2.91
C LYS A 69 13.36 20.42 -1.92
N ASN A 70 12.88 19.18 -1.84
CA ASN A 70 11.71 18.78 -1.06
C ASN A 70 12.06 17.88 0.14
N ALA A 71 13.34 17.66 0.43
CA ALA A 71 13.78 16.62 1.36
C ALA A 71 13.38 16.93 2.82
N SER A 72 13.07 18.19 3.14
CA SER A 72 12.56 18.61 4.45
C SER A 72 11.07 18.30 4.66
N ASP A 73 10.35 17.90 3.60
CA ASP A 73 8.95 17.47 3.66
C ASP A 73 8.87 15.93 3.69
N PRO A 74 8.29 15.33 4.76
CA PRO A 74 8.19 13.88 4.88
C PRO A 74 7.25 13.28 3.83
N ILE A 75 6.17 13.96 3.45
CA ILE A 75 5.21 13.49 2.45
C ILE A 75 5.90 13.38 1.09
N GLN A 76 6.68 14.40 0.73
CA GLN A 76 7.48 14.41 -0.49
C GLN A 76 8.51 13.28 -0.50
N SER A 77 9.11 12.96 0.65
CA SER A 77 10.08 11.87 0.74
C SER A 77 9.45 10.50 0.47
N VAL A 78 8.24 10.23 0.98
CA VAL A 78 7.51 8.99 0.64
C VAL A 78 7.11 8.98 -0.84
N TYR A 79 6.66 10.11 -1.38
CA TYR A 79 6.33 10.22 -2.79
C TYR A 79 7.55 9.91 -3.69
N HIS A 80 8.72 10.50 -3.40
CA HIS A 80 9.95 10.22 -4.15
C HIS A 80 10.41 8.77 -3.98
N PHE A 81 10.21 8.15 -2.81
CA PHE A 81 10.46 6.72 -2.62
C PHE A 81 9.60 5.87 -3.57
N LEU A 82 8.30 6.14 -3.69
CA LEU A 82 7.41 5.41 -4.60
C LEU A 82 7.81 5.61 -6.07
N ILE A 83 8.21 6.82 -6.45
CA ILE A 83 8.72 7.12 -7.79
C ILE A 83 10.02 6.35 -8.09
N GLY A 84 10.95 6.30 -7.13
CA GLY A 84 12.16 5.49 -7.24
C GLY A 84 11.85 3.99 -7.38
N ALA A 85 10.89 3.49 -6.60
CA ALA A 85 10.43 2.10 -6.68
C ALA A 85 9.77 1.77 -8.03
N TYR A 86 8.96 2.67 -8.60
CA TYR A 86 8.40 2.50 -9.94
C TYR A 86 9.50 2.50 -11.00
N ASN A 87 10.47 3.42 -10.91
CA ASN A 87 11.60 3.42 -11.85
C ASN A 87 12.44 2.16 -11.73
N TYR A 88 12.54 1.54 -10.56
CA TYR A 88 13.23 0.25 -10.41
C TYR A 88 12.57 -0.89 -11.21
N LEU A 89 11.24 -0.86 -11.41
CA LEU A 89 10.56 -1.81 -12.31
C LEU A 89 11.01 -1.63 -13.76
N GLN A 90 11.20 -0.38 -14.19
CA GLN A 90 11.49 -0.02 -15.58
C GLN A 90 12.99 -0.13 -15.90
N ASP A 91 13.82 0.39 -15.01
CA ASP A 91 15.27 0.40 -15.06
C ASP A 91 15.81 0.19 -13.63
N LYS A 92 16.32 -1.01 -13.39
CA LYS A 92 16.83 -1.42 -12.07
C LYS A 92 17.97 -0.53 -11.60
N GLN A 93 18.87 -0.11 -12.47
CA GLN A 93 20.02 0.69 -12.07
C GLN A 93 19.55 2.09 -11.67
N LEU A 94 18.78 2.75 -12.54
CA LEU A 94 18.26 4.09 -12.28
C LEU A 94 17.39 4.11 -11.02
N GLY A 95 16.47 3.15 -10.89
CA GLY A 95 15.62 3.01 -9.71
C GLY A 95 16.41 2.75 -8.44
N GLU A 96 17.50 1.97 -8.50
CA GLU A 96 18.35 1.72 -7.34
C GLU A 96 19.05 3.00 -6.86
N GLU A 97 19.58 3.79 -7.80
CA GLU A 97 20.21 5.08 -7.52
C GLU A 97 19.19 6.05 -6.89
N MET A 98 17.97 6.12 -7.44
CA MET A 98 16.88 6.92 -6.86
C MET A 98 16.48 6.45 -5.45
N LEU A 99 16.30 5.15 -5.25
CA LEU A 99 15.88 4.58 -3.96
C LEU A 99 16.93 4.80 -2.88
N THR A 100 18.20 4.56 -3.20
CA THR A 100 19.30 4.71 -2.24
C THR A 100 19.53 6.16 -1.82
N LEU A 101 19.09 7.14 -2.63
CA LEU A 101 19.06 8.54 -2.25
C LEU A 101 18.00 8.82 -1.18
N VAL A 102 16.82 8.21 -1.25
CA VAL A 102 15.67 8.50 -0.36
C VAL A 102 15.66 7.61 0.90
N LEU A 103 16.18 6.39 0.79
CA LEU A 103 16.26 5.44 1.89
C LEU A 103 17.33 5.84 2.91
N SER A 104 17.15 5.42 4.16
CA SER A 104 18.18 5.54 5.18
C SER A 104 19.47 4.81 4.79
N THR A 105 20.59 5.50 4.94
CA THR A 105 21.92 4.95 4.64
C THR A 105 22.32 3.79 5.55
N LYS A 106 21.67 3.64 6.72
CA LYS A 106 21.91 2.56 7.70
C LYS A 106 21.80 1.16 7.07
N HIS A 107 20.94 1.01 6.07
CA HIS A 107 20.67 -0.28 5.42
C HIS A 107 21.16 -0.34 3.97
N ASN A 108 22.03 0.59 3.57
CA ASN A 108 22.63 0.65 2.24
C ASN A 108 24.15 0.42 2.33
N LYS A 109 24.75 -0.03 1.23
CA LYS A 109 26.19 -0.24 1.11
C LYS A 109 26.80 0.93 0.35
N LYS A 110 27.93 1.48 0.82
CA LYS A 110 28.67 2.51 0.08
C LYS A 110 29.21 1.91 -1.21
N ASP A 111 29.04 2.63 -2.32
CA ASP A 111 29.54 2.25 -3.64
C ASP A 111 29.82 3.52 -4.45
N LYS A 112 31.10 3.80 -4.70
CA LYS A 112 31.53 5.00 -5.44
C LYS A 112 31.15 4.95 -6.93
N SER A 113 30.81 3.78 -7.47
CA SER A 113 30.38 3.63 -8.86
C SER A 113 28.90 3.98 -9.06
N SER A 114 28.12 4.03 -7.98
CA SER A 114 26.71 4.43 -8.02
C SER A 114 26.58 5.95 -8.04
N ALA A 115 25.65 6.49 -8.84
CA ALA A 115 25.40 7.92 -8.90
C ALA A 115 24.95 8.53 -7.55
N SER A 116 24.31 7.72 -6.69
CA SER A 116 23.94 8.12 -5.32
C SER A 116 25.08 7.95 -4.31
N GLY A 117 26.16 7.27 -4.68
CA GLY A 117 27.22 6.83 -3.77
C GLY A 117 26.87 5.57 -2.96
N PHE A 118 25.71 4.96 -3.22
CA PHE A 118 25.21 3.79 -2.47
C PHE A 118 24.54 2.75 -3.36
N ARG A 119 24.50 1.51 -2.86
CA ARG A 119 23.71 0.38 -3.37
C ARG A 119 22.77 -0.14 -2.29
N LEU A 120 21.68 -0.79 -2.70
CA LEU A 120 20.74 -1.39 -1.74
C LEU A 120 21.44 -2.49 -0.93
N GLY A 121 21.34 -2.41 0.40
CA GLY A 121 21.74 -3.51 1.26
C GLY A 121 20.76 -4.68 1.18
N PRO A 122 21.11 -5.85 1.75
CA PRO A 122 20.33 -7.08 1.60
C PRO A 122 18.86 -6.93 2.04
N SER A 123 18.60 -6.25 3.14
CA SER A 123 17.25 -6.05 3.67
C SER A 123 16.38 -5.22 2.73
N ASN A 124 16.87 -4.05 2.30
CA ASN A 124 16.14 -3.20 1.37
C ASN A 124 15.97 -3.90 0.01
N LYS A 125 17.02 -4.57 -0.49
CA LYS A 125 16.96 -5.33 -1.75
C LYS A 125 15.89 -6.42 -1.71
N ARG A 126 15.74 -7.13 -0.59
CA ARG A 126 14.67 -8.12 -0.40
C ARG A 126 13.29 -7.46 -0.46
N LEU A 127 13.06 -6.38 0.29
CA LEU A 127 11.77 -5.69 0.32
C LEU A 127 11.38 -5.07 -1.03
N ILE A 128 12.35 -4.47 -1.74
CA ILE A 128 12.16 -4.01 -3.11
C ILE A 128 11.84 -5.20 -4.02
N GLY A 129 12.56 -6.32 -3.89
CA GLY A 129 12.27 -7.55 -4.63
C GLY A 129 10.83 -8.05 -4.44
N GLU A 130 10.29 -7.98 -3.22
CA GLU A 130 8.88 -8.29 -2.95
C GLU A 130 7.92 -7.33 -3.66
N LEU A 131 8.23 -6.02 -3.68
CA LEU A 131 7.46 -5.04 -4.45
C LEU A 131 7.48 -5.33 -5.96
N MET A 132 8.57 -5.89 -6.48
CA MET A 132 8.72 -6.17 -7.91
C MET A 132 8.01 -7.45 -8.36
N LYS A 133 7.48 -8.27 -7.45
CA LYS A 133 6.76 -9.51 -7.80
C LYS A 133 5.47 -9.24 -8.58
N ASP A 134 4.87 -8.07 -8.36
CA ASP A 134 3.65 -7.64 -9.03
C ASP A 134 3.72 -6.11 -9.20
N GLU A 135 3.83 -5.66 -10.45
CA GLU A 135 3.90 -4.23 -10.78
C GLU A 135 2.68 -3.44 -10.31
N ASN A 136 1.54 -4.10 -10.12
CA ASN A 136 0.33 -3.46 -9.64
C ASN A 136 0.48 -2.97 -8.20
N ILE A 137 1.40 -3.56 -7.42
CA ILE A 137 1.65 -3.11 -6.05
C ILE A 137 2.06 -1.64 -6.08
N ILE A 138 3.06 -1.26 -6.88
CA ILE A 138 3.52 0.14 -6.90
C ILE A 138 2.55 1.05 -7.65
N LYS A 139 1.93 0.58 -8.76
CA LYS A 139 0.92 1.35 -9.50
C LYS A 139 -0.24 1.72 -8.56
N SER A 140 -0.63 0.82 -7.66
CA SER A 140 -1.70 1.06 -6.70
C SER A 140 -1.44 2.21 -5.73
N TYR A 141 -0.17 2.47 -5.38
CA TYR A 141 0.21 3.60 -4.51
C TYR A 141 0.42 4.90 -5.30
N LEU A 142 0.44 4.84 -6.64
CA LEU A 142 0.65 5.98 -7.54
C LEU A 142 -0.62 6.33 -8.34
N GLY A 143 -1.78 5.86 -7.90
CA GLY A 143 -3.09 6.27 -8.40
C GLY A 143 -3.86 5.20 -9.17
N GLY A 144 -3.26 4.03 -9.43
CA GLY A 144 -3.96 2.90 -10.03
C GLY A 144 -4.96 2.25 -9.08
N THR A 145 -6.09 1.78 -9.59
CA THR A 145 -7.15 1.10 -8.82
C THR A 145 -7.43 -0.31 -9.34
N TYR A 146 -7.64 -1.27 -8.45
CA TYR A 146 -7.92 -2.66 -8.87
C TYR A 146 -9.25 -2.76 -9.63
N GLU A 147 -10.23 -1.90 -9.33
CA GLU A 147 -11.52 -1.85 -10.03
C GLU A 147 -11.39 -1.51 -11.52
N LYS A 148 -10.27 -0.92 -11.93
CA LYS A 148 -9.95 -0.58 -13.32
C LYS A 148 -8.69 -1.29 -13.81
N ASP A 149 -8.39 -2.45 -13.24
CA ASP A 149 -7.22 -3.27 -13.58
C ASP A 149 -5.89 -2.50 -13.53
N TYR A 150 -5.84 -1.45 -12.70
CA TYR A 150 -4.73 -0.50 -12.55
C TYR A 150 -4.38 0.32 -13.81
N GLU A 151 -5.24 0.33 -14.84
CA GLU A 151 -5.05 1.09 -16.09
C GLU A 151 -5.22 2.61 -15.93
N ASP A 152 -5.83 3.05 -14.83
CA ASP A 152 -5.99 4.46 -14.48
C ASP A 152 -4.73 5.08 -13.86
N PHE A 153 -3.68 4.30 -13.65
CA PHE A 153 -2.36 4.82 -13.32
C PHE A 153 -1.80 5.67 -14.47
N ASN A 154 -1.50 6.94 -14.19
CA ASN A 154 -0.94 7.87 -15.16
C ASN A 154 0.53 8.17 -14.88
N GLU A 155 1.43 7.58 -15.68
CA GLU A 155 2.88 7.80 -15.52
C GLU A 155 3.31 9.27 -15.74
N LYS A 156 2.58 10.04 -16.54
CA LYS A 156 2.91 11.47 -16.74
C LYS A 156 2.55 12.31 -15.51
N LYS A 157 1.58 11.86 -14.72
CA LYS A 157 1.09 12.55 -13.53
C LYS A 157 0.74 11.55 -12.42
N PRO A 158 1.74 10.85 -11.84
CA PRO A 158 1.51 9.91 -10.76
C PRO A 158 0.97 10.65 -9.52
N VAL A 159 0.08 9.98 -8.79
CA VAL A 159 -0.62 10.55 -7.63
C VAL A 159 -0.49 9.63 -6.43
N MET A 160 0.08 10.12 -5.34
CA MET A 160 0.06 9.41 -4.06
C MET A 160 -1.02 10.01 -3.16
N GLN A 161 -1.84 9.14 -2.57
CA GLN A 161 -2.81 9.53 -1.56
C GLN A 161 -2.29 9.19 -0.16
N TYR A 162 -2.53 10.08 0.79
CA TYR A 162 -2.21 9.87 2.20
C TYR A 162 -3.31 10.41 3.10
N LEU A 163 -3.48 9.79 4.26
CA LEU A 163 -4.57 10.13 5.18
C LEU A 163 -4.07 11.02 6.32
N TYR A 164 -3.04 10.57 7.03
CA TYR A 164 -2.52 11.27 8.20
C TYR A 164 -1.06 10.87 8.48
N THR A 165 -0.44 11.65 9.37
CA THR A 165 0.88 11.39 9.93
C THR A 165 0.73 11.03 11.41
N ARG A 166 1.64 10.19 11.92
CA ARG A 166 1.76 9.86 13.34
C ARG A 166 3.21 10.01 13.75
N GLU A 167 3.48 10.97 14.62
CA GLU A 167 4.81 11.16 15.21
C GLU A 167 5.13 10.04 16.21
N ASP A 168 6.41 9.75 16.36
CA ASP A 168 6.90 8.89 17.43
C ASP A 168 6.89 9.69 18.75
N GLU A 169 6.13 9.22 19.73
CA GLU A 169 6.00 9.90 21.03
C GLU A 169 7.33 9.99 21.79
N ALA A 170 8.22 9.01 21.62
CA ALA A 170 9.52 8.97 22.28
C ALA A 170 10.58 9.81 21.53
N GLN A 171 10.39 10.06 20.23
CA GLN A 171 11.35 10.77 19.38
C GLN A 171 10.66 11.82 18.49
N LYS A 172 9.94 12.73 19.15
CA LYS A 172 9.26 13.87 18.50
C LYS A 172 10.19 14.61 17.55
N ASP A 173 9.66 15.04 16.42
CA ASP A 173 10.35 15.76 15.33
C ASP A 173 11.50 15.01 14.61
N LYS A 174 11.86 13.81 15.07
CA LYS A 174 12.90 12.98 14.44
C LYS A 174 12.35 11.77 13.71
N TYR A 175 11.24 11.21 14.18
CA TYR A 175 10.60 10.06 13.58
C TYR A 175 9.10 10.25 13.45
N LEU A 176 8.56 9.84 12.30
CA LEU A 176 7.13 9.81 12.07
C LEU A 176 6.77 8.69 11.10
N SER A 177 5.50 8.32 11.09
CA SER A 177 4.92 7.42 10.09
C SER A 177 3.85 8.14 9.28
N ILE A 178 3.89 7.96 7.97
CA ILE A 178 2.87 8.44 7.03
C ILE A 178 1.99 7.26 6.65
N PHE A 179 0.68 7.44 6.73
CA PHE A 179 -0.31 6.43 6.35
C PHE A 179 -0.79 6.72 4.93
N ILE A 180 -0.23 6.00 3.96
CA ILE A 180 -0.55 6.14 2.54
C ILE A 180 -1.68 5.19 2.11
N GLN A 181 -2.56 5.67 1.25
CA GLN A 181 -3.67 4.87 0.72
C GLN A 181 -3.26 4.27 -0.63
N SER A 182 -3.45 2.96 -0.78
CA SER A 182 -3.29 2.24 -2.04
C SER A 182 -4.67 2.00 -2.66
N GLY A 183 -4.77 2.13 -3.99
CA GLY A 183 -5.94 1.74 -4.74
C GLY A 183 -6.14 0.22 -4.84
N GLY A 184 -5.25 -0.59 -4.26
CA GLY A 184 -5.30 -2.06 -4.22
C GLY A 184 -5.38 -2.63 -2.80
N LYS A 185 -5.56 -1.80 -1.76
CA LYS A 185 -5.68 -2.22 -0.35
C LYS A 185 -6.85 -1.53 0.34
N ASP A 186 -7.50 -2.25 1.26
CA ASP A 186 -8.61 -1.68 2.06
C ASP A 186 -8.12 -0.82 3.22
N LEU A 187 -6.90 -1.05 3.71
CA LEU A 187 -6.32 -0.33 4.84
C LEU A 187 -5.13 0.52 4.41
N PRO A 188 -4.97 1.72 4.99
CA PRO A 188 -3.81 2.55 4.73
C PRO A 188 -2.55 1.87 5.27
N THR A 189 -1.46 2.10 4.57
CA THR A 189 -0.17 1.47 4.82
C THR A 189 0.78 2.45 5.50
N PRO A 190 1.39 2.09 6.64
CA PRO A 190 2.39 2.95 7.26
C PRO A 190 3.72 2.88 6.49
N VAL A 191 4.34 4.04 6.31
CA VAL A 191 5.74 4.20 5.91
C VAL A 191 6.41 5.05 6.96
N SER A 192 7.46 4.52 7.60
CA SER A 192 8.16 5.24 8.66
C SER A 192 9.37 5.99 8.09
N LEU A 193 9.57 7.20 8.59
CA LEU A 193 10.67 8.08 8.21
C LEU A 193 11.47 8.49 9.44
N GLY A 194 12.75 8.71 9.22
CA GLY A 194 13.67 9.33 10.17
C GLY A 194 14.32 10.58 9.55
N LYS A 195 14.43 11.64 10.33
CA LYS A 195 15.10 12.88 9.93
C LYS A 195 16.60 12.75 10.18
N ASN A 196 17.43 13.02 9.18
CA ASN A 196 18.89 13.01 9.33
C ASN A 196 19.41 14.36 9.89
N ASN A 197 20.73 14.45 10.10
CA ASN A 197 21.38 15.65 10.64
C ASN A 197 21.30 16.87 9.70
N GLU A 198 21.04 16.64 8.41
CA GLU A 198 20.83 17.69 7.40
C GLU A 198 19.36 18.14 7.35
N GLY A 199 18.50 17.62 8.23
CA GLY A 199 17.09 17.94 8.28
C GLY A 199 16.25 17.27 7.18
N GLN A 200 16.82 16.30 6.45
CA GLN A 200 16.15 15.57 5.39
C GLN A 200 15.43 14.35 5.95
N TRP A 201 14.20 14.12 5.51
CA TRP A 201 13.45 12.90 5.83
C TRP A 201 13.90 11.75 4.93
N LYS A 202 14.25 10.62 5.55
CA LYS A 202 14.64 9.39 4.88
C LYS A 202 13.66 8.29 5.25
N VAL A 203 13.30 7.45 4.29
CA VAL A 203 12.46 6.28 4.56
C VAL A 203 13.30 5.24 5.31
N VAL A 204 12.81 4.81 6.48
CA VAL A 204 13.50 3.84 7.36
C VAL A 204 12.81 2.48 7.39
N GLU A 205 11.49 2.43 7.17
CA GLU A 205 10.71 1.18 7.18
C GLU A 205 9.52 1.29 6.20
N PHE A 206 9.36 0.28 5.35
CA PHE A 206 8.36 0.27 4.27
C PHE A 206 7.85 -1.14 3.92
N SER A 207 8.14 -2.16 4.73
CA SER A 207 7.73 -3.55 4.46
C SER A 207 6.23 -3.73 4.26
N SER A 208 5.41 -2.89 4.91
CA SER A 208 3.95 -2.92 4.74
C SER A 208 3.51 -2.48 3.33
N VAL A 209 4.34 -1.72 2.60
CA VAL A 209 4.08 -1.39 1.19
C VAL A 209 4.23 -2.65 0.35
N SER A 210 5.20 -3.50 0.68
CA SER A 210 5.52 -4.74 -0.04
C SER A 210 4.51 -5.88 0.15
N THR A 211 3.48 -5.71 0.98
CA THR A 211 2.47 -6.76 1.26
C THR A 211 1.38 -6.84 0.18
N GLY A 212 1.76 -7.17 -1.06
CA GLY A 212 0.83 -7.45 -2.17
C GLY A 212 -0.19 -6.34 -2.48
N CYS A 213 -1.11 -6.62 -3.40
CA CYS A 213 -2.31 -5.82 -3.65
C CYS A 213 -3.44 -6.74 -4.13
N ARG A 214 -4.67 -6.23 -4.18
CA ARG A 214 -5.80 -6.94 -4.80
C ARG A 214 -5.45 -7.25 -6.27
N LYS A 215 -5.88 -8.42 -6.74
CA LYS A 215 -5.78 -8.74 -8.16
C LYS A 215 -6.66 -7.78 -8.98
N PRO A 216 -6.32 -7.55 -10.26
CA PRO A 216 -7.20 -6.86 -11.20
C PRO A 216 -8.64 -7.39 -11.10
N MET A 217 -9.63 -6.52 -11.28
CA MET A 217 -11.04 -6.88 -11.28
C MET A 217 -11.33 -7.96 -12.32
N SER A 218 -10.67 -7.92 -13.47
CA SER A 218 -10.78 -8.96 -14.51
C SER A 218 -10.28 -10.35 -14.08
N GLU A 219 -9.44 -10.43 -13.04
CA GLU A 219 -8.96 -11.69 -12.47
C GLU A 219 -9.75 -12.12 -11.22
N GLU A 220 -10.69 -11.30 -10.74
CA GLU A 220 -11.46 -11.60 -9.53
C GLU A 220 -12.39 -12.80 -9.77
N GLY A 221 -12.13 -13.92 -9.09
CA GLY A 221 -12.91 -15.16 -9.22
C GLY A 221 -12.28 -16.26 -10.07
N ASN A 222 -11.08 -16.03 -10.62
CA ASN A 222 -10.29 -17.07 -11.27
C ASN A 222 -9.53 -17.91 -10.22
N PHE A 223 -10.24 -18.84 -9.58
CA PHE A 223 -9.72 -19.77 -8.55
C PHE A 223 -9.41 -21.14 -9.13
#